data_AF-A0A965UZE7-F1
#
_entry.id   AF-A0A965UZE7-F1
#
_cell.length_a   1.000
_cell.length_b   1.000
_cell.length_c   1.000
_cell.angle_alpha   90.00
_cell.angle_beta   90.00
_cell.angle_gamma   90.00
#
_symmetry.space_group_name_H-M   'P 1'
#
loop_
_entity.id
_entity.type
_entity.pdbx_description
1 polymer ?
#
loop_
_entity_poly.entity_id
_entity_poly.type
_entity_poly.pdbx_seq_one_letter_code
_entity_poly.pdbx_strand_id
1 'polypeptide(L)'
;MQIALNDVLNPKRIMKTCYQKLDDVIVGLRGGRLYVLGARPGVGKTLVGMQVAWELSKSRGVVFGSWEMSKSELLKRVFAHELNIEMNRIEADNISQVDKQKIQDLIIQA
;
A
#
# COMPACT_ATOMS: atom_id res chain seq x y z
N MET A 1 16.89 -12.39 30.34
CA MET A 1 16.12 -13.63 30.10
C MET A 1 14.61 -13.38 30.10
N GLN A 2 14.03 -12.68 31.09
CA GLN A 2 12.59 -12.40 31.16
C GLN A 2 12.01 -11.62 29.96
N ILE A 3 12.76 -10.65 29.40
CA ILE A 3 12.32 -9.87 28.22
C ILE A 3 12.13 -10.78 26.99
N ALA A 4 13.11 -11.64 26.70
CA ALA A 4 13.02 -12.59 25.59
C ALA A 4 11.90 -13.61 25.80
N LEU A 5 11.67 -14.03 27.04
CA LEU A 5 10.59 -14.97 27.39
C LEU A 5 9.20 -14.32 27.18
N ASN A 6 9.06 -13.04 27.53
CA ASN A 6 7.83 -12.28 27.28
C ASN A 6 7.56 -12.04 25.78
N ASP A 7 8.59 -11.81 24.97
CA ASP A 7 8.43 -11.68 23.51
C ASP A 7 7.95 -12.97 22.84
N VAL A 8 8.32 -14.14 23.39
CA VAL A 8 7.86 -15.46 22.92
C VAL A 8 6.42 -15.74 23.38
N LEU A 9 6.10 -15.41 24.63
CA LEU A 9 4.78 -15.65 25.21
C LEU A 9 3.71 -14.67 24.71
N ASN A 10 4.10 -13.42 24.40
CA ASN A 10 3.22 -12.38 23.87
C ASN A 10 3.76 -11.87 22.53
N PRO A 11 3.54 -12.62 21.42
CA PRO A 11 4.07 -12.23 20.13
C PRO A 11 3.52 -10.85 19.72
N LYS A 12 4.43 -9.93 19.38
CA LYS A 12 4.07 -8.59 18.86
C LYS A 12 3.09 -8.70 17.69
N ARG A 13 2.12 -7.77 17.63
CA ARG A 13 1.12 -7.71 16.56
C ARG A 13 1.78 -7.78 15.17
N ILE A 14 1.38 -8.79 14.42
CA ILE A 14 1.78 -9.00 13.02
C ILE A 14 0.80 -8.23 12.13
N MET A 15 1.33 -7.48 11.17
CA MET A 15 0.58 -6.77 10.15
C MET A 15 0.80 -7.50 8.83
N LYS A 16 -0.28 -8.05 8.27
CA LYS A 16 -0.24 -8.72 6.96
C LYS A 16 -0.13 -7.69 5.84
N THR A 17 0.62 -8.01 4.80
CA THR A 17 0.70 -7.21 3.58
C THR A 17 -0.40 -7.63 2.61
N CYS A 18 -0.58 -6.88 1.52
CA CYS A 18 -1.45 -7.29 0.40
C CYS A 18 -0.85 -8.44 -0.44
N TYR A 19 0.37 -8.91 -0.13
CA TYR A 19 1.08 -9.94 -0.86
C TYR A 19 1.21 -11.21 -0.03
N GLN A 20 0.27 -12.15 -0.21
CA GLN A 20 0.26 -13.39 0.59
C GLN A 20 1.57 -14.18 0.50
N LYS A 21 2.13 -14.33 -0.71
CA LYS A 21 3.42 -15.02 -0.91
C LYS A 21 4.59 -14.34 -0.20
N LEU A 22 4.55 -13.02 -0.05
CA LEU A 22 5.57 -12.29 0.71
C LEU A 22 5.40 -12.59 2.20
N ASP A 23 4.17 -12.56 2.68
CA ASP A 23 3.85 -12.86 4.08
C ASP A 23 4.18 -14.30 4.46
N ASP A 24 4.18 -15.25 3.53
CA ASP A 24 4.62 -16.62 3.78
C ASP A 24 6.13 -16.70 4.07
N VAL A 25 6.92 -15.80 3.46
CA VAL A 25 8.37 -15.75 3.63
C VAL A 25 8.76 -14.95 4.87
N ILE A 26 8.15 -13.77 5.08
CA ILE A 26 8.55 -12.84 6.17
C ILE A 26 7.67 -12.94 7.41
N VAL A 27 6.56 -13.69 7.34
CA VAL A 27 5.56 -13.85 8.41
C VAL A 27 4.94 -12.50 8.81
N GLY A 28 4.66 -11.67 7.81
CA GLY A 28 4.13 -10.32 7.94
C GLY A 28 5.08 -9.29 8.58
N LEU A 29 4.65 -8.03 8.59
CA LEU A 29 5.38 -6.92 9.19
C LEU A 29 5.18 -6.89 10.70
N ARG A 30 6.24 -6.62 11.44
CA ARG A 30 6.24 -6.55 12.91
C ARG A 30 6.65 -5.17 13.39
N GLY A 31 5.96 -4.67 14.42
CA GLY A 31 6.25 -3.38 15.03
C GLY A 31 7.69 -3.30 15.57
N GLY A 32 8.34 -2.14 15.38
CA GLY A 32 9.72 -1.89 15.80
C GLY A 32 10.79 -2.44 14.84
N ARG A 33 10.41 -2.92 13.66
CA ARG A 33 11.35 -3.37 12.61
C ARG A 33 11.37 -2.42 11.42
N LEU A 34 12.54 -2.30 10.79
CA LEU A 34 12.73 -1.62 9.52
C LEU A 34 12.78 -2.63 8.38
N TYR A 35 11.96 -2.41 7.35
CA TYR A 35 11.95 -3.22 6.13
C TYR A 35 12.41 -2.34 4.97
N VAL A 36 13.39 -2.83 4.20
CA VAL A 36 13.96 -2.11 3.07
C VAL A 36 13.64 -2.87 1.79
N LEU A 37 13.01 -2.18 0.83
CA LEU A 37 12.72 -2.71 -0.50
C LEU A 37 13.69 -2.11 -1.52
N GLY A 38 14.53 -2.92 -2.14
CA GLY A 38 15.40 -2.53 -3.25
C GLY A 38 14.92 -3.12 -4.57
N ALA A 39 14.94 -2.33 -5.64
CA ALA A 39 14.64 -2.79 -7.00
C ALA A 39 15.38 -1.93 -8.02
N ARG A 40 15.45 -2.39 -9.27
CA ARG A 40 15.95 -1.58 -10.39
C ARG A 40 14.96 -0.47 -10.74
N PRO A 41 15.41 0.66 -11.33
CA PRO A 41 14.52 1.71 -11.81
C PRO A 41 13.45 1.16 -12.77
N GLY A 42 12.22 1.66 -12.65
CA GLY A 42 11.10 1.25 -13.50
C GLY A 42 10.42 -0.08 -13.15
N VAL A 43 10.93 -0.85 -12.18
CA VAL A 43 10.37 -2.18 -11.82
C VAL A 43 9.13 -2.10 -10.91
N GLY A 44 8.79 -0.91 -10.40
CA GLY A 44 7.58 -0.71 -9.60
C GLY A 44 7.81 -0.74 -8.07
N LYS A 45 9.02 -0.42 -7.59
CA LYS A 45 9.31 -0.28 -6.16
C LYS A 45 8.31 0.61 -5.42
N THR A 46 7.95 1.75 -6.00
CA THR A 46 7.01 2.70 -5.39
C THR A 46 5.60 2.16 -5.34
N LEU A 47 5.18 1.40 -6.37
CA LEU A 47 3.85 0.75 -6.40
C LEU A 47 3.71 -0.26 -5.27
N VAL A 48 4.71 -1.13 -5.08
CA VAL A 48 4.70 -2.12 -3.99
C VAL A 48 4.56 -1.45 -2.63
N GLY A 49 5.38 -0.41 -2.36
CA GLY A 49 5.30 0.33 -1.10
C GLY A 49 3.95 1.03 -0.90
N MET A 50 3.40 1.63 -1.96
CA MET A 50 2.13 2.32 -1.95
C MET A 50 0.96 1.36 -1.69
N GLN A 51 0.93 0.19 -2.34
CA GLN A 51 -0.13 -0.80 -2.15
C GLN A 51 -0.12 -1.38 -0.73
N VAL A 52 1.06 -1.66 -0.18
CA VAL A 52 1.18 -2.12 1.22
C VAL A 52 0.67 -1.03 2.16
N ALA A 53 1.07 0.22 1.95
CA ALA A 53 0.61 1.35 2.77
C ALA A 53 -0.91 1.55 2.68
N TRP A 54 -1.47 1.48 1.47
CA TRP A 54 -2.91 1.63 1.22
C TRP A 54 -3.75 0.52 1.85
N GLU A 55 -3.32 -0.74 1.72
CA GLU A 55 -4.06 -1.84 2.33
C GLU A 55 -3.99 -1.79 3.85
N LEU A 56 -2.85 -1.41 4.41
CA LEU A 56 -2.71 -1.21 5.86
C LEU A 56 -3.55 -0.02 6.37
N SER A 57 -3.73 1.03 5.55
CA SER A 57 -4.50 2.22 5.97
C SER A 57 -5.98 1.94 6.20
N LYS A 58 -6.53 0.87 5.60
CA LYS A 58 -7.93 0.45 5.81
C LYS A 58 -8.24 0.04 7.26
N SER A 59 -7.23 -0.31 8.04
CA SER A 59 -7.41 -0.78 9.44
C SER A 59 -6.56 -0.04 10.46
N ARG A 60 -5.63 0.83 10.03
CA ARG A 60 -4.63 1.47 10.89
C ARG A 60 -4.24 2.84 10.33
N GLY A 61 -3.77 3.74 11.21
CA GLY A 61 -3.13 4.98 10.75
C GLY A 61 -1.80 4.69 10.06
N VAL A 62 -1.63 5.18 8.83
CA VAL A 62 -0.41 5.03 8.03
C VAL A 62 0.04 6.40 7.54
N VAL A 63 1.32 6.70 7.71
CA VAL A 63 1.96 7.88 7.10
C VAL A 63 2.74 7.41 5.87
N PHE A 64 2.43 8.00 4.72
CA PHE A 64 3.11 7.71 3.45
C PHE A 64 3.85 8.95 2.95
N GLY A 65 5.16 8.80 2.74
CA GLY A 65 6.02 9.86 2.20
C GLY A 65 6.63 9.43 0.87
N SER A 66 6.60 10.33 -0.12
CA SER A 66 7.19 10.14 -1.45
C SER A 66 7.95 11.38 -1.89
N TRP A 67 9.19 11.17 -2.33
CA TRP A 67 10.11 12.24 -2.76
C TRP A 67 10.34 12.26 -4.28
N GLU A 68 10.03 11.16 -4.98
CA GLU A 68 10.18 11.08 -6.44
C GLU A 68 8.87 11.37 -7.17
N MET A 69 7.74 10.98 -6.57
CA MET A 69 6.42 11.12 -7.18
C MET A 69 5.57 12.12 -6.40
N SER A 70 4.85 12.95 -7.15
CA SER A 70 3.90 13.91 -6.61
C SER A 70 2.68 13.22 -5.99
N LYS A 71 1.95 13.96 -5.14
CA LYS A 71 0.71 13.47 -4.52
C LYS A 71 -0.34 13.09 -5.55
N SER A 72 -0.50 13.86 -6.61
CA SER A 72 -1.49 13.60 -7.68
C SER A 72 -1.17 12.30 -8.43
N GLU A 73 0.11 12.06 -8.73
CA GLU A 73 0.57 10.83 -9.38
C GLU A 73 0.37 9.58 -8.53
N LEU A 74 0.53 9.69 -7.22
CA LEU A 74 0.23 8.60 -6.28
C LEU A 74 -1.27 8.32 -6.24
N LEU A 75 -2.11 9.36 -6.09
CA LEU A 75 -3.56 9.20 -6.05
C LEU A 75 -4.10 8.56 -7.32
N LYS A 76 -3.61 8.96 -8.50
CA LYS A 76 -3.98 8.30 -9.78
C LYS A 76 -3.74 6.79 -9.73
N ARG A 77 -2.58 6.35 -9.21
CA ARG A 77 -2.27 4.92 -9.10
C ARG A 77 -3.10 4.21 -8.04
N VAL A 78 -3.45 4.87 -6.94
CA VAL A 78 -4.38 4.33 -5.93
C VAL A 78 -5.76 4.12 -6.54
N PHE A 79 -6.31 5.12 -7.25
CA PHE A 79 -7.61 4.98 -7.92
C PHE A 79 -7.59 3.91 -9.00
N ALA A 80 -6.52 3.87 -9.81
CA ALA A 80 -6.33 2.83 -10.81
C ALA A 80 -6.39 1.43 -10.17
N HIS A 81 -5.69 1.26 -9.04
CA HIS A 81 -5.64 0.00 -8.30
C HIS A 81 -6.98 -0.39 -7.66
N GLU A 82 -7.61 0.52 -6.91
CA GLU A 82 -8.83 0.21 -6.15
C GLU A 82 -10.05 0.00 -7.05
N LEU A 83 -10.15 0.78 -8.13
CA LEU A 83 -11.30 0.75 -9.04
C LEU A 83 -11.08 -0.14 -10.27
N ASN A 84 -9.90 -0.78 -10.37
CA ASN A 84 -9.49 -1.59 -11.51
C ASN A 84 -9.62 -0.84 -12.85
N ILE A 85 -9.16 0.41 -12.87
CA ILE A 85 -9.14 1.27 -14.06
C ILE A 85 -7.72 1.27 -14.64
N GLU A 86 -7.61 1.08 -15.95
CA GLU A 86 -6.32 1.14 -16.65
C GLU A 86 -5.64 2.51 -16.45
N MET A 87 -4.37 2.50 -16.03
CA MET A 87 -3.59 3.72 -15.79
C MET A 87 -3.53 4.63 -17.03
N ASN A 88 -3.36 4.03 -18.22
CA ASN A 88 -3.30 4.79 -19.48
C ASN A 88 -4.58 5.60 -19.74
N ARG A 89 -5.75 5.10 -19.31
CA ARG A 89 -7.02 5.84 -19.45
C ARG A 89 -7.07 7.04 -18.52
N ILE A 90 -6.53 6.88 -17.31
CA ILE A 90 -6.43 7.97 -16.33
C ILE A 90 -5.41 9.02 -16.78
N GLU A 91 -4.32 8.60 -17.42
CA GLU A 91 -3.29 9.51 -17.94
C GLU A 91 -3.73 10.24 -19.21
N ALA A 92 -4.42 9.56 -20.13
CA ALA A 92 -4.93 10.14 -21.37
C ALA A 92 -6.22 10.95 -21.21
N ASP A 93 -6.69 11.15 -19.96
CA ASP A 93 -7.98 11.79 -19.62
C ASP A 93 -9.20 11.16 -20.31
N ASN A 94 -9.07 9.89 -20.70
CA ASN A 94 -10.11 9.10 -21.36
C ASN A 94 -10.84 8.23 -20.33
N ILE A 95 -11.40 8.87 -19.31
CA ILE A 95 -12.13 8.21 -18.22
C ILE A 95 -13.63 8.29 -18.52
N SER A 96 -14.30 7.14 -18.52
CA SER A 96 -15.76 7.06 -18.73
C SER A 96 -16.52 7.81 -17.63
N GLN A 97 -17.74 8.27 -17.89
CA GLN A 97 -18.55 8.90 -16.85
C GLN A 97 -18.81 7.95 -15.66
N VAL A 98 -18.95 6.66 -15.94
CA VAL A 98 -19.11 5.61 -14.91
C VAL A 98 -17.88 5.56 -14.00
N ASP A 99 -16.68 5.61 -14.57
CA ASP A 99 -15.43 5.57 -13.80
C ASP A 99 -15.20 6.88 -13.02
N LYS A 100 -15.60 8.03 -13.59
CA LYS A 100 -15.60 9.31 -12.86
C LYS A 100 -16.50 9.26 -11.63
N GLN A 101 -17.69 8.66 -11.75
CA GLN A 101 -18.59 8.48 -10.61
C GLN A 101 -17.97 7.58 -9.53
N LYS A 102 -17.38 6.44 -9.90
CA LYS A 102 -16.70 5.55 -8.95
C LYS A 102 -15.56 6.25 -8.19
N ILE A 103 -14.80 7.11 -8.87
CA ILE A 103 -13.73 7.90 -8.23
C ILE A 103 -14.32 8.85 -7.19
N GLN A 104 -15.42 9.56 -7.53
CA GLN A 104 -16.10 10.46 -6.60
C GLN A 104 -16.65 9.71 -5.38
N ASP A 105 -17.28 8.55 -5.60
CA ASP A 105 -17.84 7.73 -4.53
C ASP A 105 -16.74 7.25 -3.56
N LEU A 106 -15.57 6.85 -4.08
CA LEU A 106 -14.44 6.42 -3.26
C LEU A 106 -13.87 7.58 -2.41
N ILE A 107 -13.83 8.80 -2.94
CA ILE A 107 -13.36 9.98 -2.20
C ILE A 107 -14.30 10.31 -1.04
N ILE A 108 -15.60 10.10 -1.18
CA ILE A 108 -16.59 10.38 -0.13
C ILE A 108 -16.54 9.33 0.99
N GLN A 109 -16.15 8.10 0.66
CA GLN A 109 -16.06 6.99 1.62
C GLN A 109 -14.73 6.91 2.38
N ALA A 110 -13.70 7.61 1.91
CA ALA A 110 -12.35 7.63 2.48
C ALA A 110 -12.18 8.72 3.55
#